data_AF-A0A2G2XWS7-F1
#
_entry.id   AF-A0A2G2XWS7-F1
#
_cell.length_a   1.000
_cell.length_b   1.000
_cell.length_c   1.000
_cell.angle_alpha   90.00
_cell.angle_beta   90.00
_cell.angle_gamma   90.00
#
_symmetry.space_group_name_H-M   'P 1'
#
loop_
_entity.id
_entity.type
_entity.pdbx_description
1 polymer ?
#
loop_
_entity_poly.entity_id
_entity_poly.type
_entity_poly.pdbx_seq_one_letter_code
_entity_poly.pdbx_strand_id
1 'polypeptide(L)'
;MKKVVDGLSTDDVWARLEELQLGVEQPELSPEQLRINDQAQEDELLVLESIFGDNVFVLDRQNGLRCFQIHVHIEVPDELTVSVNLSSPTALGTPDDNSLEFSYSLKVEHLPLIVLTCLLPKSYPSNFAPHFTISVQWLNSANISSLCSMLDSIWKELLGQEIIYQWVEWLHGSSLSHLRFDREIKLGFCAYSYIGDRHAISGAVSPEVDIPSLKSYDEEQHHENFRRNIHQCCICFDEFPGMEFVRLPCQHFFCWNCMKTYFDMHVKEGTITKLLCPKAKCGGMIPPGLLKRFLGEVEFDRWESLMLQKTLESMKD
;
A
#
# COMPACT_ATOMS: atom_id res chain seq x y z
N MET A 1 7.52 4.74 -21.96
CA MET A 1 6.44 3.84 -21.49
C MET A 1 5.83 4.49 -20.27
N LYS A 2 4.61 5.04 -20.39
CA LYS A 2 3.90 5.69 -19.29
C LYS A 2 3.61 4.63 -18.22
N LYS A 3 4.29 4.70 -17.06
CA LYS A 3 3.90 3.93 -15.88
C LYS A 3 2.59 4.55 -15.39
N VAL A 4 1.53 3.74 -15.43
CA VAL A 4 0.26 4.05 -14.76
C VAL A 4 0.54 3.89 -13.28
N VAL A 5 0.62 5.01 -12.57
CA VAL A 5 0.54 5.05 -11.10
C VAL A 5 -0.95 5.01 -10.77
N ASP A 6 -1.30 4.23 -9.75
CA ASP A 6 -2.66 3.88 -9.34
C ASP A 6 -3.70 5.00 -9.47
N GLY A 7 -4.78 4.71 -10.21
CA GLY A 7 -6.11 5.29 -10.04
C GLY A 7 -6.33 6.76 -10.44
N LEU A 8 -5.30 7.61 -10.46
CA LEU A 8 -5.37 9.00 -10.90
C LEU A 8 -4.31 9.24 -11.97
N SER A 9 -4.70 9.77 -13.13
CA SER A 9 -3.72 10.15 -14.15
C SER A 9 -2.78 11.19 -13.55
N THR A 10 -1.48 11.02 -13.76
CA THR A 10 -0.44 12.05 -13.49
C THR A 10 -0.86 13.44 -13.97
N ASP A 11 -1.70 13.48 -15.01
CA ASP A 11 -2.27 14.68 -15.62
C ASP A 11 -3.24 15.45 -14.67
N ASP A 12 -3.94 14.79 -13.74
CA ASP A 12 -4.85 15.44 -12.77
C ASP A 12 -4.06 16.06 -11.60
N VAL A 13 -3.06 15.32 -11.08
CA VAL A 13 -2.12 15.85 -10.08
C VAL A 13 -1.41 17.08 -10.65
N TRP A 14 -1.01 17.02 -11.91
CA TRP A 14 -0.36 18.12 -12.61
C TRP A 14 -1.27 19.34 -12.77
N ALA A 15 -2.50 19.14 -13.25
CA ALA A 15 -3.46 20.24 -13.39
C ALA A 15 -3.67 20.99 -12.07
N ARG A 16 -3.74 20.25 -10.95
CA ARG A 16 -3.83 20.85 -9.61
C ARG A 16 -2.58 21.64 -9.23
N LEU A 17 -1.39 21.11 -9.50
CA LEU A 17 -0.12 21.81 -9.23
C LEU A 17 0.02 23.09 -10.07
N GLU A 18 -0.36 23.06 -11.35
CA GLU A 18 -0.36 24.26 -12.20
C GLU A 18 -1.34 25.32 -11.70
N GLU A 19 -2.54 24.93 -11.29
CA GLU A 19 -3.52 25.84 -10.70
C GLU A 19 -3.00 26.50 -9.42
N LEU A 20 -2.32 25.74 -8.56
CA LEU A 20 -1.71 26.24 -7.34
C LEU A 20 -0.60 27.24 -7.63
N GLN A 21 0.17 27.04 -8.70
CA GLN A 21 1.18 28.00 -9.14
C GLN A 21 0.58 29.30 -9.71
N LEU A 22 -0.49 29.20 -10.51
CA LEU A 22 -1.14 30.35 -11.15
C LEU A 22 -1.74 31.34 -10.14
N GLY A 23 -2.02 30.89 -8.91
CA GLY A 23 -2.54 31.72 -7.83
C GLY A 23 -1.49 32.52 -7.05
N VAL A 24 -0.19 32.31 -7.29
CA VAL A 24 0.90 32.89 -6.48
C VAL A 24 1.83 33.77 -7.33
N GLU A 25 1.79 35.08 -7.12
CA GLU A 25 2.80 35.98 -7.69
C GLU A 25 4.17 35.69 -7.04
N GLN A 26 5.11 35.17 -7.84
CA GLN A 26 6.47 34.91 -7.35
C GLN A 26 7.18 36.24 -7.03
N PRO A 27 7.94 36.30 -5.94
CA PRO A 27 8.63 37.51 -5.55
C PRO A 27 9.80 37.75 -6.50
N GLU A 28 10.08 39.02 -6.83
CA GLU A 28 11.30 39.36 -7.55
C GLU A 28 12.51 39.13 -6.64
N LEU A 29 13.26 38.07 -6.90
CA LEU A 29 14.44 37.69 -6.14
C LEU A 29 15.73 38.15 -6.82
N SER A 30 16.72 38.49 -5.99
CA SER A 30 18.06 38.79 -6.49
C SER A 30 18.68 37.54 -7.15
N PRO A 31 19.56 37.71 -8.16
CA PRO A 31 20.22 36.57 -8.80
C PRO A 31 21.08 35.76 -7.82
N GLU A 32 21.55 36.38 -6.74
CA GLU A 32 22.28 35.70 -5.67
C GLU A 32 21.35 34.81 -4.84
N GLN A 33 20.18 35.32 -4.43
CA GLN A 33 19.19 34.53 -3.69
C GLN A 33 18.66 33.36 -4.51
N LEU A 34 18.45 33.56 -5.82
CA LEU A 34 18.05 32.47 -6.72
C LEU A 34 19.10 31.34 -6.78
N ARG A 35 20.41 31.67 -6.76
CA ARG A 35 21.47 30.65 -6.73
C ARG A 35 21.54 29.92 -5.40
N ILE A 36 21.36 30.64 -4.29
CA ILE A 36 21.31 30.04 -2.94
C ILE A 36 20.15 29.07 -2.85
N ASN A 37 18.96 29.49 -3.29
CA ASN A 37 17.77 28.65 -3.32
C ASN A 37 17.96 27.44 -4.24
N ASP A 38 18.52 27.64 -5.43
CA ASP A 38 18.76 26.55 -6.39
C ASP A 38 19.70 25.48 -5.82
N GLN A 39 20.76 25.89 -5.10
CA GLN A 39 21.67 24.98 -4.42
C GLN A 39 20.97 24.26 -3.26
N ALA A 40 20.24 24.96 -2.40
CA ALA A 40 19.50 24.38 -1.28
C ALA A 40 18.49 23.31 -1.75
N GLN A 41 17.79 23.57 -2.86
CA GLN A 41 16.88 22.60 -3.46
C GLN A 41 17.57 21.34 -3.98
N GLU A 42 18.77 21.50 -4.55
CA GLU A 42 19.56 20.37 -5.04
C GLU A 42 20.11 19.53 -3.88
N ASP A 43 20.62 20.20 -2.85
CA ASP A 43 21.14 19.55 -1.64
C ASP A 43 20.03 18.78 -0.91
N GLU A 44 18.85 19.39 -0.72
CA GLU A 44 17.70 18.72 -0.09
C GLU A 44 17.24 17.50 -0.89
N LEU A 45 17.16 17.60 -2.23
CA LEU A 45 16.76 16.46 -3.06
C LEU A 45 17.76 15.31 -3.00
N LEU A 46 19.07 15.61 -3.00
CA LEU A 46 20.11 14.59 -2.84
C LEU A 46 20.01 13.88 -1.48
N VAL A 47 19.72 14.63 -0.42
CA VAL A 47 19.49 14.06 0.92
C VAL A 47 18.27 13.13 0.89
N LEU A 48 17.15 13.58 0.31
CA LEU A 48 15.93 12.78 0.20
C LEU A 48 16.14 11.49 -0.60
N GLU A 49 16.84 11.56 -1.75
CA GLU A 49 17.21 10.38 -2.54
C GLU A 49 18.10 9.42 -1.74
N SER A 50 19.00 9.93 -0.89
CA SER A 50 19.86 9.08 -0.06
C SER A 50 19.13 8.37 1.08
N ILE A 51 18.12 9.02 1.68
CA ILE A 51 17.38 8.51 2.83
C ILE A 51 16.27 7.56 2.37
N PHE A 52 15.50 7.97 1.36
CA PHE A 52 14.30 7.27 0.92
C PHE A 52 14.53 6.36 -0.29
N GLY A 53 15.68 6.49 -0.97
CA GLY A 53 16.11 5.60 -2.05
C GLY A 53 15.06 5.47 -3.15
N ASP A 54 14.61 4.23 -3.39
CA ASP A 54 13.63 3.88 -4.42
C ASP A 54 12.23 4.48 -4.18
N ASN A 55 11.98 5.15 -3.04
CA ASN A 55 10.71 5.79 -2.74
C ASN A 55 10.61 7.24 -3.25
N VAL A 56 11.68 7.80 -3.84
CA VAL A 56 11.69 9.14 -4.45
C VAL A 56 11.71 9.01 -5.97
N PHE A 57 10.76 9.67 -6.62
CA PHE A 57 10.59 9.65 -8.06
C PHE A 57 10.66 11.08 -8.60
N VAL A 58 11.79 11.42 -9.22
CA VAL A 58 11.94 12.71 -9.91
C VAL A 58 11.06 12.70 -11.16
N LEU A 59 10.15 13.66 -11.22
CA LEU A 59 9.31 13.93 -12.38
C LEU A 59 10.07 14.92 -13.27
N ASP A 60 9.96 14.78 -14.61
CA ASP A 60 10.71 15.62 -15.55
C ASP A 60 10.61 17.12 -15.21
N ARG A 61 11.71 17.86 -15.42
CA ARG A 61 11.80 19.31 -15.13
C ARG A 61 10.76 20.08 -15.95
N GLN A 62 9.62 20.37 -15.34
CA GLN A 62 8.54 21.13 -15.97
C GLN A 62 8.83 22.63 -15.78
N ASN A 63 8.90 23.39 -16.88
CA ASN A 63 9.21 24.83 -16.88
C ASN A 63 10.51 25.21 -16.15
N GLY A 64 11.46 24.27 -16.04
CA GLY A 64 12.73 24.46 -15.32
C GLY A 64 12.62 24.40 -13.79
N LEU A 65 11.48 23.99 -13.24
CA LEU A 65 11.28 23.74 -11.82
C LEU A 65 11.53 22.26 -11.49
N ARG A 66 11.92 21.97 -10.25
CA ARG A 66 12.09 20.60 -9.75
C ARG A 66 10.73 20.07 -9.30
N CYS A 67 10.35 18.93 -9.85
CA CYS A 67 9.10 18.23 -9.51
C CYS A 67 9.46 16.79 -9.15
N PHE A 68 8.91 16.26 -8.06
CA PHE A 68 9.15 14.88 -7.66
C PHE A 68 8.02 14.37 -6.77
N GLN A 69 7.99 13.06 -6.62
CA GLN A 69 7.00 12.33 -5.84
C GLN A 69 7.72 11.46 -4.81
N ILE A 70 7.25 11.49 -3.56
CA ILE A 70 7.78 10.68 -2.46
C ILE A 70 6.68 9.74 -1.99
N HIS A 71 6.99 8.45 -1.93
CA HIS A 71 6.12 7.43 -1.37
C HIS A 71 6.44 7.24 0.11
N VAL A 72 5.57 7.76 0.98
CA VAL A 72 5.76 7.75 2.42
C VAL A 72 5.05 6.54 3.02
N HIS A 73 5.83 5.67 3.66
CA HIS A 73 5.31 4.57 4.45
C HIS A 73 4.72 5.10 5.74
N ILE A 74 3.63 4.51 6.20
CA ILE A 74 2.98 4.91 7.45
C ILE A 74 3.38 3.89 8.51
N GLU A 75 3.84 4.38 9.66
CA GLU A 75 4.08 3.52 10.81
C GLU A 75 2.74 3.11 11.44
N VAL A 76 2.40 1.83 11.28
CA VAL A 76 1.13 1.26 11.76
C VAL A 76 1.31 0.76 13.20
N PRO A 77 0.46 1.19 14.17
CA PRO A 77 0.49 0.66 15.53
C PRO A 77 0.18 -0.83 15.59
N ASP A 78 0.71 -1.52 16.60
CA ASP A 78 0.36 -2.91 16.89
C ASP A 78 -1.17 -3.05 17.07
N GLU A 79 -1.78 -3.94 16.27
CA GLU A 79 -3.23 -4.24 16.26
C GLU A 79 -4.17 -3.16 15.68
N LEU A 80 -3.75 -2.44 14.64
CA LEU A 80 -4.64 -1.52 13.92
C LEU A 80 -5.83 -2.25 13.27
N THR A 81 -7.04 -1.74 13.53
CA THR A 81 -8.27 -2.27 12.94
C THR A 81 -8.91 -1.26 12.01
N VAL A 82 -9.16 -1.63 10.75
CA VAL A 82 -9.98 -0.85 9.83
C VAL A 82 -11.43 -1.29 9.99
N SER A 83 -12.33 -0.34 10.23
CA SER A 83 -13.76 -0.60 10.37
C SER A 83 -14.61 0.29 9.47
N VAL A 84 -15.74 -0.27 9.04
CA VAL A 84 -16.76 0.44 8.28
C VAL A 84 -18.12 0.15 8.87
N ASN A 85 -18.90 1.22 9.07
CA ASN A 85 -20.31 1.13 9.40
C ASN A 85 -21.13 1.42 8.14
N LEU A 86 -21.77 0.38 7.61
CA LEU A 86 -22.69 0.47 6.48
C LEU A 86 -24.09 0.72 7.04
N SER A 87 -24.54 1.97 6.98
CA SER A 87 -25.95 2.32 7.17
C SER A 87 -26.65 2.23 5.82
N SER A 88 -27.69 1.40 5.70
CA SER A 88 -28.51 1.38 4.50
C SER A 88 -29.16 2.77 4.29
N PRO A 89 -29.10 3.36 3.09
CA PRO A 89 -29.85 4.57 2.81
C PRO A 89 -31.31 4.18 2.68
N THR A 90 -32.09 4.38 3.74
CA THR A 90 -33.56 4.29 3.68
C THR A 90 -34.06 5.33 2.68
N ALA A 91 -34.51 4.86 1.51
CA ALA A 91 -35.28 5.66 0.59
C ALA A 91 -36.50 6.22 1.34
N LEU A 92 -36.65 7.55 1.28
CA LEU A 92 -37.74 8.38 1.83
C LEU A 92 -38.85 7.65 2.62
N GLY A 93 -38.83 7.86 3.94
CA GLY A 93 -40.05 8.25 4.65
C GLY A 93 -40.99 7.14 5.13
N THR A 94 -40.49 6.15 5.87
CA THR A 94 -41.27 5.53 6.95
C THR A 94 -40.34 5.15 8.11
N PRO A 95 -40.69 5.45 9.37
CA PRO A 95 -39.92 5.04 10.53
C PRO A 95 -40.21 3.57 10.81
N ASP A 96 -39.51 2.67 10.11
CA ASP A 96 -39.53 1.25 10.46
C ASP A 96 -38.19 0.91 11.14
N ASP A 97 -38.32 0.39 12.36
CA ASP A 97 -37.33 0.32 13.45
C ASP A 97 -36.24 -0.76 13.24
N ASN A 98 -35.87 -1.04 11.98
CA ASN A 98 -34.93 -2.11 11.61
C ASN A 98 -33.92 -1.69 10.54
N SER A 99 -33.29 -0.52 10.70
CA SER A 99 -32.05 -0.25 9.95
C SER A 99 -30.95 -1.18 10.49
N LEU A 100 -30.65 -2.26 9.77
CA LEU A 100 -29.51 -3.11 10.08
C LEU A 100 -28.22 -2.32 9.88
N GLU A 101 -27.60 -1.88 10.98
CA GLU A 101 -26.24 -1.39 10.99
C GLU A 101 -25.30 -2.59 10.81
N PHE A 102 -24.75 -2.74 9.61
CA PHE A 102 -23.71 -3.71 9.37
C PHE A 102 -22.35 -3.05 9.63
N SER A 103 -21.65 -3.53 10.65
CA SER A 103 -20.25 -3.17 10.88
C SER A 103 -19.35 -4.28 10.36
N TYR A 104 -18.34 -3.91 9.57
CA TYR A 104 -17.27 -4.80 9.14
C TYR A 104 -15.96 -4.28 9.73
N SER A 105 -15.14 -5.19 10.27
CA SER A 105 -13.81 -4.85 10.79
C SER A 105 -12.74 -5.83 10.30
N LEU A 106 -11.57 -5.30 9.98
CA LEU A 106 -10.40 -6.01 9.49
C LEU A 106 -9.16 -5.54 10.24
N LYS A 107 -8.35 -6.47 10.73
CA LYS A 107 -7.02 -6.14 11.25
C LYS A 107 -6.03 -6.07 10.10
N VAL A 108 -5.20 -5.03 10.07
CA VAL A 108 -4.15 -4.81 9.07
C VAL A 108 -2.86 -4.41 9.77
N GLU A 109 -1.73 -4.91 9.27
CA GLU A 109 -0.40 -4.54 9.79
C GLU A 109 0.33 -3.57 8.85
N HIS A 110 -0.07 -3.52 7.57
CA HIS A 110 0.48 -2.62 6.57
C HIS A 110 -0.63 -1.82 5.89
N LEU A 111 -0.39 -0.52 5.70
CA LEU A 111 -1.28 0.39 4.99
C LEU A 111 -0.67 0.87 3.66
N PRO A 112 -1.49 1.12 2.63
CA PRO A 112 -1.04 1.79 1.42
C PRO A 112 -0.39 3.13 1.73
N LEU A 113 0.67 3.42 0.97
CA LEU A 113 1.55 4.57 1.15
C LEU A 113 0.82 5.90 0.93
N ILE A 114 1.30 6.94 1.60
CA ILE A 114 0.95 8.32 1.30
C ILE A 114 1.84 8.79 0.15
N VAL A 115 1.24 9.28 -0.91
CA VAL A 115 1.96 9.84 -2.04
C VAL A 115 2.01 11.36 -1.89
N LEU A 116 3.18 11.88 -1.55
CA LEU A 116 3.46 13.32 -1.51
C LEU A 116 4.09 13.74 -2.84
N THR A 117 3.43 14.60 -3.60
CA THR A 117 4.02 15.20 -4.81
C THR A 117 4.39 16.63 -4.52
N CYS A 118 5.62 17.02 -4.84
CA CYS A 118 6.18 18.34 -4.58
C CYS A 118 6.66 18.99 -5.88
N LEU A 119 6.40 20.31 -5.99
CA LEU A 119 6.87 21.17 -7.06
C LEU A 119 7.53 22.41 -6.45
N LEU A 120 8.85 22.50 -6.61
CA LEU A 120 9.67 23.52 -5.96
C LEU A 120 9.64 24.83 -6.75
N PRO A 121 9.11 25.94 -6.20
CA PRO A 121 9.26 27.25 -6.82
C PRO A 121 10.70 27.74 -6.67
N LYS A 122 11.14 28.66 -7.53
CA LYS A 122 12.49 29.26 -7.47
C LYS A 122 12.76 30.02 -6.16
N SER A 123 11.70 30.38 -5.47
CA SER A 123 11.71 31.11 -4.21
C SER A 123 11.74 30.22 -2.97
N TYR A 124 11.71 28.90 -3.12
CA TYR A 124 11.90 27.96 -2.02
C TYR A 124 13.40 27.70 -1.82
N PRO A 125 13.92 27.68 -0.57
CA PRO A 125 13.22 27.77 0.70
C PRO A 125 13.05 29.17 1.28
N SER A 126 13.49 30.23 0.59
CA SER A 126 13.57 31.56 1.21
C SER A 126 12.23 32.27 1.48
N ASN A 127 11.23 32.11 0.61
CA ASN A 127 10.00 32.91 0.68
C ASN A 127 8.72 32.07 0.63
N PHE A 128 8.68 31.06 -0.25
CA PHE A 128 7.50 30.25 -0.48
C PHE A 128 7.80 28.79 -0.22
N ALA A 129 6.80 28.07 0.31
CA ALA A 129 6.84 26.63 0.46
C ALA A 129 6.84 25.93 -0.91
N PRO A 130 7.21 24.64 -0.97
CA PRO A 130 6.90 23.79 -2.10
C PRO A 130 5.40 23.78 -2.37
N HIS A 131 4.99 23.82 -3.65
CA HIS A 131 3.62 23.47 -4.00
C HIS A 131 3.49 21.96 -3.86
N PHE A 132 2.46 21.48 -3.19
CA PHE A 132 2.36 20.05 -2.91
C PHE A 132 0.95 19.51 -3.08
N THR A 133 0.86 18.20 -3.28
CA THR A 133 -0.40 17.46 -3.20
C THR A 133 -0.18 16.18 -2.42
N ILE A 134 -1.15 15.80 -1.60
CA ILE A 134 -1.17 14.54 -0.88
C ILE A 134 -2.24 13.63 -1.50
N SER A 135 -1.82 12.44 -1.94
CA SER A 135 -2.73 11.41 -2.42
C SER A 135 -2.68 10.17 -1.54
N VAL A 136 -3.87 9.71 -1.12
CA VAL A 136 -4.02 8.50 -0.29
C VAL A 136 -5.24 7.72 -0.75
N GLN A 137 -5.07 6.42 -0.98
CA GLN A 137 -6.13 5.56 -1.54
C GLN A 137 -7.27 5.28 -0.56
N TRP A 138 -7.00 5.24 0.74
CA TRP A 138 -7.95 4.80 1.75
C TRP A 138 -8.44 5.91 2.70
N LEU A 139 -7.90 7.13 2.56
CA LEU A 139 -8.35 8.30 3.33
C LEU A 139 -9.30 9.15 2.51
N ASN A 140 -10.32 9.70 3.18
CA ASN A 140 -11.20 10.70 2.58
C ASN A 140 -10.51 12.07 2.45
N SER A 141 -11.08 12.93 1.62
CA SER A 141 -10.54 14.27 1.34
C SER A 141 -10.44 15.17 2.57
N ALA A 142 -11.37 15.05 3.53
CA ALA A 142 -11.35 15.84 4.76
C ALA A 142 -10.13 15.50 5.65
N ASN A 143 -9.84 14.21 5.82
CA ASN A 143 -8.67 13.76 6.58
C ASN A 143 -7.37 14.18 5.87
N ILE A 144 -7.31 14.03 4.55
CA ILE A 144 -6.14 14.48 3.78
C ILE A 144 -5.97 16.00 3.90
N SER A 145 -7.05 16.78 3.87
CA SER A 145 -7.00 18.24 4.07
C SER A 145 -6.46 18.63 5.46
N SER A 146 -6.76 17.81 6.49
CA SER A 146 -6.16 17.97 7.82
C SER A 146 -4.66 17.71 7.83
N LEU A 147 -4.19 16.73 7.04
CA LEU A 147 -2.75 16.49 6.84
C LEU A 147 -2.09 17.67 6.13
N CYS A 148 -2.69 18.18 5.04
CA CYS A 148 -2.20 19.36 4.31
C CYS A 148 -2.08 20.58 5.23
N SER A 149 -3.11 20.83 6.04
CA SER A 149 -3.10 21.93 7.02
C SER A 149 -1.96 21.82 8.03
N MET A 150 -1.57 20.59 8.39
CA MET A 150 -0.43 20.37 9.27
C MET A 150 0.90 20.60 8.56
N LEU A 151 1.04 20.18 7.29
CA LEU A 151 2.24 20.49 6.49
C LEU A 151 2.44 22.01 6.35
N ASP A 152 1.37 22.75 6.13
CA ASP A 152 1.37 24.22 6.12
C ASP A 152 1.80 24.81 7.48
N SER A 153 1.44 24.16 8.59
CA SER A 153 1.88 24.57 9.93
C SER A 153 3.37 24.36 10.11
N ILE A 154 3.90 23.20 9.69
CA ILE A 154 5.34 22.89 9.75
C ILE A 154 6.14 23.94 8.96
N TRP A 155 5.65 24.32 7.77
CA TRP A 155 6.28 25.39 6.98
C TRP A 155 6.32 26.74 7.73
N LYS A 156 5.21 27.13 8.39
CA LYS A 156 5.15 28.39 9.14
C LYS A 156 6.14 28.44 10.31
N GLU A 157 6.46 27.29 10.90
CA GLU A 157 7.43 27.19 11.98
C GLU A 157 8.88 27.23 11.49
N LEU A 158 9.14 26.73 10.29
CA LEU A 158 10.47 26.55 9.71
C LEU A 158 10.71 27.45 8.48
N LEU A 159 10.19 28.68 8.50
CA LEU A 159 10.33 29.62 7.39
C LEU A 159 11.81 29.87 7.05
N GLY A 160 12.14 29.76 5.76
CA GLY A 160 13.51 29.96 5.27
C GLY A 160 14.38 28.70 5.27
N GLN A 161 13.83 27.54 5.67
CA GLN A 161 14.56 26.27 5.74
C GLN A 161 14.01 25.23 4.75
N GLU A 162 14.83 24.21 4.50
CA GLU A 162 14.46 22.98 3.83
C GLU A 162 13.54 22.15 4.75
N ILE A 163 12.34 21.82 4.30
CA ILE A 163 11.26 21.28 5.16
C ILE A 163 10.67 19.96 4.67
N ILE A 164 11.09 19.46 3.50
CA ILE A 164 10.46 18.29 2.87
C ILE A 164 10.78 17.02 3.65
N TYR A 165 12.00 16.91 4.19
CA TYR A 165 12.32 15.81 5.11
C TYR A 165 11.38 15.83 6.34
N GLN A 166 11.14 17.00 6.93
CA GLN A 166 10.26 17.13 8.11
C GLN A 166 8.80 16.80 7.78
N TRP A 167 8.34 17.18 6.59
CA TRP A 167 7.02 16.76 6.10
C TRP A 167 6.93 15.24 5.99
N VAL A 168 7.92 14.58 5.38
CA VAL A 168 7.92 13.12 5.20
C VAL A 168 8.01 12.40 6.54
N GLU A 169 8.90 12.82 7.45
CA GLU A 169 9.05 12.24 8.79
C GLU A 169 7.75 12.36 9.59
N TRP A 170 7.11 13.52 9.55
CA TRP A 170 5.83 13.74 10.22
C TRP A 170 4.71 12.88 9.61
N LEU A 171 4.62 12.81 8.27
CA LEU A 171 3.66 11.96 7.57
C LEU A 171 3.85 10.47 7.90
N HIS A 172 5.10 10.03 8.07
CA HIS A 172 5.46 8.66 8.41
C HIS A 172 5.02 8.28 9.83
N GLY A 173 5.41 9.08 10.84
CA GLY A 173 5.27 8.69 12.26
C GLY A 173 4.10 9.33 13.02
N SER A 174 3.56 10.47 12.55
CA SER A 174 2.59 11.28 13.31
C SER A 174 1.23 11.45 12.62
N SER A 175 1.10 11.06 11.36
CA SER A 175 -0.14 11.26 10.58
C SER A 175 -1.35 10.53 11.18
N LEU A 176 -1.20 9.27 11.60
CA LEU A 176 -2.30 8.49 12.19
C LEU A 176 -2.76 9.07 13.53
N SER A 177 -1.83 9.37 14.43
CA SER A 177 -2.16 9.98 15.73
C SER A 177 -2.83 11.35 15.59
N HIS A 178 -2.40 12.14 14.60
CA HIS A 178 -3.04 13.42 14.29
C HIS A 178 -4.48 13.25 13.82
N LEU A 179 -4.74 12.25 12.99
CA LEU A 179 -6.10 11.89 12.52
C LEU A 179 -6.92 11.13 13.57
N ARG A 180 -6.38 10.90 14.78
CA ARG A 180 -7.00 10.12 15.87
C ARG A 180 -7.26 8.65 15.49
N PHE A 181 -6.44 8.11 14.61
CA PHE A 181 -6.43 6.69 14.22
C PHE A 181 -5.43 5.90 15.06
N ASP A 182 -5.55 5.99 16.38
CA ASP A 182 -4.60 5.34 17.29
C ASP A 182 -4.74 3.80 17.29
N ARG A 183 -5.95 3.29 17.03
CA ARG A 183 -6.26 1.85 17.03
C ARG A 183 -7.32 1.43 16.01
N GLU A 184 -8.14 2.38 15.57
CA GLU A 184 -9.24 2.11 14.65
C GLU A 184 -9.30 3.17 13.55
N ILE A 185 -9.19 2.75 12.29
CA ILE A 185 -9.49 3.60 11.14
C ILE A 185 -10.95 3.38 10.77
N LYS A 186 -11.77 4.40 10.95
CA LYS A 186 -13.15 4.41 10.48
C LYS A 186 -13.18 4.98 9.07
N LEU A 187 -13.43 4.14 8.07
CA LEU A 187 -13.59 4.63 6.69
C LEU A 187 -14.92 5.40 6.59
N GLY A 188 -14.81 6.72 6.62
CA GLY A 188 -15.94 7.63 6.48
C GLY A 188 -16.13 8.02 5.02
N PHE A 189 -17.14 7.47 4.36
CA PHE A 189 -17.57 7.85 3.02
C PHE A 189 -18.54 9.02 3.11
N CYS A 190 -18.02 10.25 3.05
CA CYS A 190 -18.86 11.44 3.15
C CYS A 190 -19.48 11.76 1.78
N ALA A 191 -20.82 11.71 1.69
CA ALA A 191 -21.57 12.00 0.45
C ALA A 191 -21.68 13.50 0.12
N TYR A 192 -21.13 14.38 0.95
CA TYR A 192 -21.16 15.82 0.71
C TYR A 192 -19.87 16.26 0.04
N SER A 193 -20.00 16.94 -1.09
CA SER A 193 -18.91 17.62 -1.77
C SER A 193 -18.32 18.67 -0.84
N TYR A 194 -17.30 18.27 -0.08
CA TYR A 194 -16.41 19.22 0.55
C TYR A 194 -15.86 20.10 -0.58
N ILE A 195 -15.85 21.41 -0.40
CA ILE A 195 -14.99 22.29 -1.21
C ILE A 195 -13.58 21.89 -0.78
N GLY A 196 -13.06 20.84 -1.40
CA GLY A 196 -11.87 20.15 -0.95
C GLY A 196 -10.67 21.06 -1.05
N ASP A 197 -9.77 20.96 -0.08
CA ASP A 197 -8.42 21.45 -0.26
C ASP A 197 -7.88 20.91 -1.59
N ARG A 198 -7.37 21.80 -2.45
CA ARG A 198 -6.87 21.40 -3.78
C ARG A 198 -5.65 20.48 -3.66
N HIS A 199 -4.90 20.60 -2.57
CA HIS A 199 -3.80 19.71 -2.23
C HIS A 199 -4.26 18.28 -1.93
N ALA A 200 -5.52 18.08 -1.52
CA ALA A 200 -6.04 16.78 -1.09
C ALA A 200 -6.60 15.96 -2.27
N ILE A 201 -6.02 14.78 -2.48
CA ILE A 201 -6.41 13.83 -3.53
C ILE A 201 -6.81 12.49 -2.88
N SER A 202 -8.10 12.33 -2.63
CA SER A 202 -8.68 11.11 -2.08
C SER A 202 -8.83 10.05 -3.16
N GLY A 203 -8.22 8.89 -2.97
CA GLY A 203 -8.50 7.68 -3.78
C GLY A 203 -9.64 6.83 -3.22
N ALA A 204 -10.17 7.16 -2.04
CA ALA A 204 -11.25 6.40 -1.41
C ALA A 204 -12.53 6.50 -2.24
N VAL A 205 -13.10 5.34 -2.61
CA VAL A 205 -14.28 5.27 -3.49
C VAL A 205 -15.48 4.76 -2.72
N SER A 206 -15.40 3.53 -2.21
CA SER A 206 -16.49 2.89 -1.50
C SER A 206 -15.96 1.76 -0.59
N PRO A 207 -16.71 1.37 0.45
CA PRO A 207 -16.33 0.26 1.32
C PRO A 207 -16.05 -1.04 0.56
N GLU A 208 -16.82 -1.31 -0.49
CA GLU A 208 -16.76 -2.53 -1.28
C GLU A 208 -15.48 -2.64 -2.11
N VAL A 209 -14.84 -1.50 -2.42
CA VAL A 209 -13.58 -1.44 -3.16
C VAL A 209 -12.39 -1.26 -2.21
N ASP A 210 -12.51 -0.38 -1.23
CA ASP A 210 -11.39 0.03 -0.39
C ASP A 210 -11.03 -1.07 0.62
N ILE A 211 -12.00 -1.78 1.19
CA ILE A 211 -11.73 -2.87 2.15
C ILE A 211 -10.96 -4.02 1.48
N PRO A 212 -11.40 -4.60 0.34
CA PRO A 212 -10.61 -5.63 -0.33
C PRO A 212 -9.25 -5.13 -0.79
N SER A 213 -9.14 -3.86 -1.20
CA SER A 213 -7.86 -3.27 -1.62
C SER A 213 -6.87 -3.18 -0.45
N LEU A 214 -7.32 -2.71 0.72
CA LEU A 214 -6.52 -2.68 1.95
C LEU A 214 -6.07 -4.08 2.36
N LYS A 215 -6.98 -5.05 2.33
CA LYS A 215 -6.65 -6.45 2.65
C LYS A 215 -5.61 -7.03 1.69
N SER A 216 -5.79 -6.79 0.39
CA SER A 216 -4.88 -7.30 -0.63
C SER A 216 -3.49 -6.67 -0.51
N TYR A 217 -3.44 -5.37 -0.20
CA TYR A 217 -2.18 -4.66 0.04
C TYR A 217 -1.43 -5.23 1.26
N ASP A 218 -2.12 -5.44 2.38
CA ASP A 218 -1.53 -6.02 3.58
C ASP A 218 -0.98 -7.44 3.32
N GLU A 219 -1.75 -8.28 2.62
CA GLU A 219 -1.31 -9.63 2.21
C GLU A 219 -0.08 -9.60 1.29
N GLU A 220 -0.03 -8.66 0.33
CA GLU A 220 1.11 -8.46 -0.57
C GLU A 220 2.35 -8.02 0.21
N GLN A 221 2.22 -7.06 1.13
CA GLN A 221 3.34 -6.59 1.96
C GLN A 221 3.87 -7.72 2.86
N HIS A 222 3.00 -8.52 3.47
CA HIS A 222 3.42 -9.72 4.18
C HIS A 222 4.15 -10.71 3.27
N HIS A 223 3.71 -10.86 2.03
CA HIS A 223 4.34 -11.75 1.07
C HIS A 223 5.73 -11.24 0.64
N GLU A 224 5.86 -9.94 0.34
CA GLU A 224 7.15 -9.31 0.00
C GLU A 224 8.12 -9.38 1.18
N ASN A 225 7.67 -9.03 2.39
CA ASN A 225 8.47 -9.13 3.61
C ASN A 225 8.90 -10.56 3.88
N PHE A 226 8.02 -11.53 3.67
CA PHE A 226 8.40 -12.94 3.75
C PHE A 226 9.48 -13.28 2.72
N ARG A 227 9.34 -12.87 1.46
CA ARG A 227 10.31 -13.20 0.39
C ARG A 227 11.69 -12.57 0.59
N ARG A 228 11.75 -11.36 1.14
CA ARG A 228 13.00 -10.62 1.40
C ARG A 228 13.78 -11.17 2.61
N ASN A 229 13.07 -11.70 3.60
CA ASN A 229 13.68 -12.19 4.83
C ASN A 229 14.17 -13.64 4.74
N ILE A 230 15.06 -14.02 5.66
CA ILE A 230 15.56 -15.39 5.84
C ILE A 230 14.65 -16.12 6.82
N HIS A 231 14.27 -17.35 6.46
CA HIS A 231 13.38 -18.20 7.25
C HIS A 231 13.99 -19.58 7.45
N GLN A 232 13.70 -20.19 8.59
CA GLN A 232 14.12 -21.56 8.90
C GLN A 232 13.07 -22.58 8.43
N CYS A 233 13.52 -23.61 7.73
CA CYS A 233 12.64 -24.71 7.31
C CYS A 233 12.41 -25.69 8.46
N CYS A 234 11.15 -26.00 8.79
CA CYS A 234 10.84 -26.93 9.88
C CYS A 234 11.04 -28.42 9.57
N ILE A 235 11.52 -28.77 8.37
CA ILE A 235 11.85 -30.16 7.96
C ILE A 235 13.35 -30.40 8.04
N CYS A 236 14.16 -29.57 7.37
CA CYS A 236 15.62 -29.71 7.38
C CYS A 236 16.33 -28.85 8.44
N PHE A 237 15.64 -27.89 9.05
CA PHE A 237 16.18 -26.93 10.03
C PHE A 237 17.22 -25.94 9.49
N ASP A 238 17.43 -25.92 8.18
CA ASP A 238 18.29 -24.93 7.51
C ASP A 238 17.55 -23.62 7.23
N GLU A 239 18.33 -22.57 7.02
CA GLU A 239 17.87 -21.21 6.75
C GLU A 239 18.00 -20.86 5.27
N PHE A 240 16.93 -20.37 4.66
CA PHE A 240 16.93 -19.91 3.27
C PHE A 240 16.17 -18.58 3.12
N PRO A 241 16.45 -17.80 2.07
CA PRO A 241 15.60 -16.66 1.70
C PRO A 241 14.16 -17.12 1.44
N GLY A 242 13.16 -16.32 1.81
CA GLY A 242 11.74 -16.69 1.64
C GLY A 242 11.31 -16.95 0.20
N MET A 243 12.06 -16.45 -0.80
CA MET A 243 11.86 -16.81 -2.22
C MET A 243 12.07 -18.30 -2.52
N GLU A 244 12.84 -19.02 -1.70
CA GLU A 244 13.05 -20.46 -1.80
C GLU A 244 12.01 -21.27 -1.02
N PHE A 245 11.02 -20.62 -0.42
CA PHE A 245 9.95 -21.28 0.32
C PHE A 245 8.66 -21.37 -0.49
N VAL A 246 7.86 -22.40 -0.18
CA VAL A 246 6.48 -22.54 -0.64
C VAL A 246 5.55 -22.41 0.55
N ARG A 247 4.64 -21.42 0.47
CA ARG A 247 3.58 -21.18 1.45
C ARG A 247 2.32 -21.93 1.01
N LEU A 248 1.76 -22.72 1.92
CA LEU A 248 0.49 -23.43 1.72
C LEU A 248 -0.70 -22.59 2.21
N PRO A 249 -1.94 -22.90 1.77
CA PRO A 249 -3.15 -22.19 2.24
C PRO A 249 -3.36 -22.27 3.76
N CYS A 250 -2.79 -23.28 4.42
CA CYS A 250 -2.80 -23.42 5.88
C CYS A 250 -1.75 -22.53 6.59
N GLN A 251 -1.17 -21.55 5.89
CA GLN A 251 -0.15 -20.61 6.36
C GLN A 251 1.21 -21.22 6.73
N HIS A 252 1.40 -22.53 6.54
CA HIS A 252 2.70 -23.18 6.73
C HIS A 252 3.60 -23.01 5.51
N PHE A 253 4.89 -22.85 5.76
CA PHE A 253 5.90 -22.69 4.71
C PHE A 253 7.05 -23.71 4.87
N PHE A 254 7.56 -24.19 3.75
CA PHE A 254 8.67 -25.15 3.68
C PHE A 254 9.62 -24.79 2.55
N CYS A 255 10.91 -25.08 2.69
CA CYS A 255 11.86 -24.83 1.61
C CYS A 255 11.53 -25.73 0.40
N TRP A 256 11.88 -25.24 -0.78
CA TRP A 256 11.60 -25.88 -2.06
C TRP A 256 12.10 -27.32 -2.12
N ASN A 257 13.30 -27.58 -1.59
CA ASN A 257 13.94 -28.89 -1.62
C ASN A 257 13.21 -29.91 -0.75
N CYS A 258 12.82 -29.54 0.47
CA CYS A 258 12.04 -30.40 1.35
C CYS A 258 10.67 -30.70 0.76
N MET A 259 10.02 -29.68 0.19
CA MET A 259 8.71 -29.84 -0.42
C MET A 259 8.78 -30.75 -1.67
N LYS A 260 9.80 -30.57 -2.52
CA LYS A 260 10.05 -31.43 -3.67
C LYS A 260 10.29 -32.88 -3.25
N THR A 261 11.14 -33.10 -2.25
CA THR A 261 11.42 -34.44 -1.71
C THR A 261 10.15 -35.11 -1.18
N TYR A 262 9.28 -34.33 -0.50
CA TYR A 262 8.00 -34.79 -0.01
C TYR A 262 7.07 -35.23 -1.16
N PHE A 263 6.96 -34.44 -2.23
CA PHE A 263 6.19 -34.83 -3.40
C PHE A 263 6.76 -36.07 -4.11
N ASP A 264 8.07 -36.11 -4.36
CA ASP A 264 8.73 -37.23 -5.02
C ASP A 264 8.51 -38.56 -4.27
N MET A 265 8.50 -38.51 -2.93
CA MET A 265 8.17 -39.66 -2.09
C MET A 265 6.72 -40.12 -2.32
N HIS A 266 5.74 -39.20 -2.24
CA HIS A 266 4.33 -39.54 -2.46
C HIS A 266 4.02 -40.01 -3.88
N VAL A 267 4.77 -39.54 -4.88
CA VAL A 267 4.70 -40.01 -6.26
C VAL A 267 5.20 -41.45 -6.35
N LYS A 268 6.36 -41.75 -5.78
CA LYS A 268 6.94 -43.11 -5.76
C LYS A 268 6.05 -44.10 -5.00
N GLU A 269 5.44 -43.67 -3.91
CA GLU A 269 4.56 -44.51 -3.08
C GLU A 269 3.13 -44.63 -3.64
N GLY A 270 2.77 -43.86 -4.67
CA GLY A 270 1.41 -43.85 -5.24
C GLY A 270 0.35 -43.26 -4.28
N THR A 271 0.77 -42.50 -3.28
CA THR A 271 -0.09 -41.92 -2.23
C THR A 271 -0.48 -40.47 -2.52
N ILE A 272 -0.24 -39.97 -3.74
CA ILE A 272 -0.50 -38.60 -4.22
C ILE A 272 -1.94 -38.12 -3.96
N THR A 273 -2.93 -39.02 -3.88
CA THR A 273 -4.33 -38.67 -3.61
C THR A 273 -4.61 -38.25 -2.15
N LYS A 274 -3.62 -38.39 -1.24
CA LYS A 274 -3.73 -38.02 0.18
C LYS A 274 -2.68 -36.98 0.60
N LEU A 275 -2.22 -36.17 -0.35
CA LEU A 275 -1.22 -35.14 -0.10
C LEU A 275 -1.77 -34.03 0.79
N LEU A 276 -1.21 -33.94 2.00
CA LEU A 276 -1.56 -32.96 3.02
C LEU A 276 -0.31 -32.16 3.40
N CYS A 277 -0.51 -31.11 4.18
CA CYS A 277 0.58 -30.35 4.76
C CYS A 277 1.55 -31.26 5.54
N PRO A 278 2.88 -31.17 5.30
CA PRO A 278 3.88 -31.94 6.05
C PRO A 278 3.91 -31.65 7.56
N LYS A 279 3.32 -30.53 8.02
CA LYS A 279 3.29 -30.16 9.44
C LYS A 279 2.40 -31.13 10.21
N ALA A 280 2.92 -31.67 11.32
CA ALA A 280 2.16 -32.53 12.22
C ALA A 280 0.85 -31.86 12.67
N LYS A 281 -0.24 -32.62 12.65
CA LYS A 281 -1.62 -32.18 13.00
C LYS A 281 -2.22 -31.13 12.04
N CYS A 282 -1.57 -30.83 10.92
CA CYS A 282 -2.16 -29.97 9.89
C CYS A 282 -2.86 -30.82 8.82
N GLY A 283 -4.18 -30.65 8.69
CA GLY A 283 -4.99 -31.27 7.63
C GLY A 283 -5.08 -30.43 6.35
N GLY A 284 -4.18 -29.45 6.17
CA GLY A 284 -4.23 -28.54 5.03
C GLY A 284 -4.03 -29.28 3.72
N MET A 285 -4.97 -29.15 2.79
CA MET A 285 -4.83 -29.71 1.44
C MET A 285 -3.84 -28.89 0.62
N ILE A 286 -3.12 -29.56 -0.27
CA ILE A 286 -2.20 -28.91 -1.19
C ILE A 286 -2.96 -28.54 -2.48
N PRO A 287 -2.98 -27.25 -2.88
CA PRO A 287 -3.62 -26.82 -4.11
C PRO A 287 -3.08 -27.52 -5.36
N PRO A 288 -3.95 -27.86 -6.34
CA PRO A 288 -3.55 -28.45 -7.62
C PRO A 288 -2.52 -27.60 -8.38
N GLY A 289 -2.61 -26.27 -8.30
CA GLY A 289 -1.65 -25.36 -8.94
C GLY A 289 -0.23 -25.50 -8.38
N LEU A 290 -0.09 -25.77 -7.08
CA LEU A 290 1.21 -26.07 -6.48
C LEU A 290 1.69 -27.46 -6.88
N LEU A 291 0.80 -28.45 -6.89
CA LEU A 291 1.10 -29.81 -7.38
C LEU A 291 1.67 -29.77 -8.80
N LYS A 292 1.04 -29.05 -9.72
CA LYS A 292 1.53 -28.89 -11.11
C LYS A 292 2.91 -28.23 -11.22
N ARG A 293 3.30 -27.41 -10.24
CA ARG A 293 4.63 -26.76 -10.24
C ARG A 293 5.74 -27.70 -9.80
N PHE A 294 5.40 -28.69 -8.96
CA PHE A 294 6.35 -29.68 -8.45
C PHE A 294 6.37 -30.96 -9.28
N LEU A 295 5.20 -31.41 -9.74
CA LEU A 295 5.00 -32.56 -10.61
C LEU A 295 5.16 -32.10 -12.07
N GLY A 296 5.85 -32.88 -12.89
CA GLY A 296 5.85 -32.62 -14.33
C GLY A 296 4.44 -32.78 -14.93
N GLU A 297 4.22 -32.29 -16.16
CA GLU A 297 2.89 -32.36 -16.81
C GLU A 297 2.30 -33.79 -16.83
N VAL A 298 3.14 -34.78 -17.17
CA VAL A 298 2.72 -36.19 -17.25
C VAL A 298 2.27 -36.76 -15.91
N GLU A 299 2.95 -36.39 -14.82
CA GLU A 299 2.62 -36.87 -13.47
C GLU A 299 1.38 -36.18 -12.92
N PHE A 300 1.21 -34.89 -13.27
CA PHE A 300 0.03 -34.12 -12.92
C PHE A 300 -1.23 -34.65 -13.61
N ASP A 301 -1.18 -34.94 -14.91
CA ASP A 301 -2.33 -35.50 -15.67
C ASP A 301 -2.76 -36.86 -15.11
N ARG A 302 -1.78 -37.69 -14.72
CA ARG A 302 -2.04 -38.97 -14.06
C ARG A 302 -2.72 -38.78 -12.71
N TRP A 303 -2.29 -37.80 -11.91
CA TRP A 303 -2.91 -37.48 -10.65
C TRP A 303 -4.34 -36.95 -10.82
N GLU A 304 -4.57 -36.05 -11.77
CA GLU A 304 -5.90 -35.49 -12.06
C GLU A 304 -6.89 -36.59 -12.47
N SER A 305 -6.46 -37.52 -13.34
CA SER A 305 -7.26 -38.67 -13.76
C SER A 305 -7.62 -39.59 -12.57
N LEU A 306 -6.66 -39.84 -11.66
CA LEU A 306 -6.88 -40.66 -10.46
C LEU A 306 -7.81 -39.99 -9.46
N MET A 307 -7.71 -38.68 -9.28
CA MET A 307 -8.62 -37.92 -8.41
C MET A 307 -10.05 -37.92 -8.97
N LEU A 308 -10.20 -37.68 -10.28
CA LEU A 308 -11.50 -37.73 -10.95
C LEU A 308 -12.16 -39.11 -10.81
N GLN A 309 -11.41 -40.19 -11.04
CA GLN A 309 -11.92 -41.55 -10.86
C GLN A 309 -12.40 -41.81 -9.43
N LYS A 310 -11.62 -41.44 -8.41
CA LYS A 310 -12.01 -41.61 -7.00
C LYS A 310 -13.23 -40.79 -6.61
N THR A 311 -13.34 -39.55 -7.09
CA THR A 311 -14.53 -38.73 -6.84
C THR A 311 -15.77 -39.35 -7.48
N LEU A 312 -15.67 -39.85 -8.72
CA LEU A 312 -16.76 -40.53 -9.40
C LEU A 312 -17.18 -41.84 -8.72
N GLU A 313 -16.23 -42.59 -8.16
CA GLU A 313 -16.51 -43.80 -7.38
C GLU A 313 -17.20 -43.46 -6.05
N SER A 314 -16.77 -42.39 -5.36
CA SER A 314 -17.39 -41.94 -4.11
C SER A 314 -18.79 -41.33 -4.26
N MET A 315 -19.21 -40.97 -5.48
CA MET A 315 -20.55 -40.44 -5.78
C MET A 315 -21.56 -41.52 -6.17
N LYS A 316 -21.11 -42.78 -6.36
CA LYS A 316 -21.97 -43.91 -6.74
C LYS A 316 -22.54 -44.68 -5.54
N ASP A 317 -22.20 -44.24 -4.32
CA ASP A 317 -22.79 -44.68 -3.06
C ASP A 317 -23.78 -43.64 -2.52
#